data_AF-A0A9D4CXQ8-F1
#
_entry.id   AF-A0A9D4CXQ8-F1
#
_cell.length_a   1.000
_cell.length_b   1.000
_cell.length_c   1.000
_cell.angle_alpha   90.00
_cell.angle_beta   90.00
_cell.angle_gamma   90.00
#
_symmetry.space_group_name_H-M   'P 1'
#
loop_
_entity.id
_entity.type
_entity.pdbx_description
1 polymer ?
#
loop_
_entity_poly.entity_id
_entity_poly.type
_entity_poly.pdbx_seq_one_letter_code
_entity_poly.pdbx_strand_id
1 'polypeptide(L)' 'MDFCAERLSVGEWVHIFPEGKINMEHKYLRLKWGVGRLVADSAVSPLVLPYWHVGMDDIWPNKAPDYPRTGKEGK' A
#
# COMPACT_ATOMS: atom_id res chain seq x y z
N MET A 1 -6.13 -1.19 13.40
CA MET A 1 -5.19 -2.31 13.21
C MET A 1 -5.84 -3.61 13.62
N ASP A 2 -6.54 -3.63 14.75
CA ASP A 2 -7.23 -4.82 15.27
C ASP A 2 -8.23 -5.41 14.25
N PHE A 3 -9.05 -4.58 13.59
CA PHE A 3 -9.92 -5.02 12.48
C PHE A 3 -9.17 -5.80 11.40
N CYS A 4 -8.01 -5.32 10.95
CA CYS A 4 -7.23 -6.01 9.91
C CYS A 4 -6.64 -7.33 10.42
N ALA A 5 -6.18 -7.38 11.68
CA ALA A 5 -5.67 -8.60 12.28
C ALA A 5 -6.77 -9.66 12.46
N GLU A 6 -7.99 -9.25 12.80
CA GLU A 6 -9.17 -10.12 12.85
C GLU A 6 -9.51 -10.68 11.46
N ARG A 7 -9.46 -9.85 10.41
CA ARG A 7 -9.67 -10.29 9.02
C ARG A 7 -8.61 -11.31 8.58
N LEU A 8 -7.34 -11.02 8.82
CA LEU A 8 -6.25 -11.95 8.51
C LEU A 8 -6.39 -13.27 9.28
N SER A 9 -6.84 -13.23 10.53
CA SER A 9 -7.04 -14.41 11.37
C SER A 9 -8.12 -15.37 10.84
N VAL A 10 -9.08 -14.88 10.05
CA VAL A 10 -10.10 -15.72 9.39
C VAL A 10 -9.72 -16.11 7.96
N GLY A 11 -8.48 -15.81 7.53
CA GLY A 11 -7.97 -16.13 6.19
C GLY A 11 -8.41 -15.16 5.10
N GLU A 12 -8.96 -13.99 5.46
CA GLU A 12 -9.24 -12.93 4.49
C GLU A 12 -7.95 -12.18 4.09
N TRP A 13 -8.09 -11.29 3.10
CA TRP A 13 -6.97 -10.55 2.53
C TRP A 13 -6.96 -9.09 3.01
N VAL A 14 -5.77 -8.60 3.36
CA VAL A 14 -5.53 -7.19 3.71
C VAL A 14 -4.46 -6.63 2.78
N HIS A 15 -4.82 -5.56 2.06
CA HIS A 15 -3.87 -4.75 1.30
C HIS A 15 -3.61 -3.45 2.06
N ILE A 16 -2.33 -3.11 2.27
CA ILE A 16 -1.91 -1.92 3.01
C ILE A 16 -0.71 -1.25 2.33
N PHE A 17 -0.70 0.09 2.35
CA PHE A 17 0.47 0.90 2.02
C PHE A 17 1.25 1.20 3.30
N PRO A 18 2.36 0.50 3.57
CA PRO A 18 3.08 0.55 4.85
C PRO A 18 3.70 1.93 5.16
N GLU A 19 3.88 2.79 4.16
CA GLU A 19 4.36 4.17 4.30
C GLU A 19 3.29 5.09 4.91
N GLY A 20 2.02 4.75 4.69
CA GLY A 20 0.85 5.52 5.12
C GLY A 20 0.79 6.94 4.55
N LYS A 21 1.45 7.20 3.42
CA LYS A 21 1.35 8.42 2.61
C LYS A 21 1.76 8.13 1.16
N ILE A 22 1.36 9.00 0.24
CA ILE A 22 1.80 8.94 -1.16
C ILE A 22 3.27 9.37 -1.26
N ASN A 23 4.05 8.62 -2.03
CA ASN A 23 5.48 8.87 -2.22
C ASN A 23 5.74 9.81 -3.41
N MET A 24 5.56 11.11 -3.18
CA MET A 24 5.76 12.14 -4.21
C MET A 24 7.19 12.27 -4.74
N GLU A 25 8.18 11.78 -3.98
CA GLU A 25 9.60 11.95 -4.30
C GLU A 25 10.24 10.67 -4.86
N HIS A 26 9.48 9.58 -4.98
CA HIS A 26 9.96 8.29 -5.49
C HIS A 26 11.19 7.76 -4.72
N LYS A 27 11.24 7.99 -3.40
CA LYS A 27 12.33 7.55 -2.51
C LYS A 27 11.91 6.39 -1.64
N TYR A 28 12.88 5.65 -1.09
CA TYR A 28 12.58 4.68 -0.04
C TYR A 28 12.01 5.39 1.19
N LEU A 29 10.75 5.10 1.50
CA LEU A 29 10.08 5.61 2.69
C LEU A 29 10.15 4.57 3.81
N ARG A 30 10.16 5.06 5.05
CA ARG A 30 10.12 4.19 6.23
C ARG A 30 8.77 3.46 6.29
N LEU A 31 8.83 2.14 6.43
CA LEU A 31 7.66 1.33 6.71
C LEU A 31 7.22 1.52 8.16
N LYS A 32 5.92 1.72 8.37
CA LYS A 32 5.34 1.84 9.71
C LYS A 32 5.30 0.46 10.39
N TRP A 33 5.67 0.44 11.67
CA TRP A 33 5.74 -0.77 12.50
C TRP A 33 4.42 -1.53 12.64
N GLY A 34 3.29 -0.87 12.36
CA GLY A 34 1.97 -1.49 12.41
C GLY A 34 1.85 -2.74 11.53
N VAL A 35 2.61 -2.84 10.44
CA VAL A 35 2.63 -4.04 9.59
C VAL A 35 3.18 -5.25 10.33
N GLY A 36 4.28 -5.08 11.09
CA GLY A 36 4.83 -6.14 11.92
C GLY A 36 3.85 -6.59 13.00
N ARG A 37 3.10 -5.64 13.57
CA ARG A 37 2.02 -5.94 14.51
C ARG A 37 0.89 -6.77 13.87
N LEU A 38 0.50 -6.50 12.62
CA LEU A 38 -0.50 -7.34 11.93
C LEU A 38 -0.04 -8.78 11.78
N VAL A 39 1.22 -8.99 11.42
CA VAL A 39 1.78 -10.34 11.26
C VAL A 39 1.87 -11.06 12.61
N ALA A 40 2.25 -10.35 13.67
CA ALA A 40 2.40 -10.93 15.01
C ALA A 40 1.05 -11.20 15.71
N ASP A 41 0.07 -10.31 15.54
CA ASP A 41 -1.23 -10.40 16.21
C ASP A 41 -2.21 -11.34 15.48
N SER A 42 -1.89 -11.77 14.25
CA SER A 42 -2.74 -12.71 13.50
C SER A 42 -2.63 -14.12 14.08
N ALA A 43 -3.77 -14.75 14.37
CA ALA A 43 -3.81 -16.09 14.95
C ALA A 43 -3.23 -17.16 14.00
N VAL A 44 -3.42 -16.97 12.70
CA VAL A 44 -2.80 -17.76 11.64
C VAL A 44 -1.75 -16.89 10.98
N SER A 45 -0.54 -17.43 10.79
CA SER A 45 0.55 -16.69 10.14
C SER A 45 0.17 -16.39 8.68
N PRO A 46 0.03 -15.10 8.30
CA PRO A 46 -0.38 -14.74 6.95
C PRO A 46 0.78 -14.83 5.96
N LEU A 47 0.47 -15.11 4.69
CA LEU A 47 1.43 -14.96 3.60
C LEU A 47 1.64 -13.47 3.30
N VAL A 48 2.88 -13.00 3.40
CA VAL A 48 3.24 -11.61 3.07
C VAL A 48 3.71 -11.53 1.62
N LEU A 49 2.96 -10.80 0.79
CA LEU A 49 3.31 -10.52 -0.60
C LEU A 49 3.79 -9.07 -0.74
N PRO A 50 5.10 -8.80 -0.87
CA PRO A 50 5.61 -7.47 -1.15
C PRO A 50 5.40 -7.12 -2.63
N TYR A 51 4.90 -5.92 -2.90
CA TYR A 51 4.86 -5.33 -4.24
C TYR A 51 4.91 -3.80 -4.15
N TRP A 52 5.21 -3.17 -5.27
CA TRP A 52 5.32 -1.71 -5.40
C TRP A 52 4.69 -1.25 -6.70
N HIS A 53 4.12 -0.05 -6.69
CA HIS A 53 3.59 0.60 -7.89
C HIS A 53 4.60 1.60 -8.42
N VAL A 54 4.72 1.67 -9.75
CA VAL A 54 5.50 2.69 -10.47
C VAL A 54 4.62 3.24 -11.58
N GLY A 55 4.72 4.54 -11.87
CA GLY A 55 3.99 5.18 -12.97
C GLY A 55 2.55 5.60 -12.66
N MET A 56 2.07 5.43 -11.42
CA MET A 56 0.71 5.86 -11.04
C MET A 56 0.54 7.39 -11.19
N ASP A 57 1.60 8.16 -10.90
CA ASP A 57 1.62 9.63 -11.01
C ASP A 57 1.52 10.14 -12.47
N ASP A 58 1.84 9.28 -13.45
CA ASP A 58 1.70 9.62 -14.87
C ASP A 58 0.25 9.58 -15.33
N ILE A 59 -0.55 8.71 -14.70
CA ILE A 59 -1.99 8.55 -14.97
C ILE A 59 -2.78 9.58 -14.16
N TRP A 60 -2.50 9.69 -12.85
CA TRP A 60 -3.17 10.60 -11.94
C TRP A 60 -2.15 11.52 -11.26
N PRO A 61 -1.95 12.75 -11.77
CA PRO A 61 -1.01 13.69 -11.18
C PRO A 61 -1.46 14.11 -9.78
N ASN A 62 -0.54 14.09 -8.84
CA ASN A 62 -0.72 14.63 -7.49
C ASN A 62 -0.34 16.13 -7.39
N LYS A 63 -0.30 16.82 -8.54
CA LYS A 63 -0.05 18.26 -8.66
C LYS A 63 -1.04 18.84 -9.67
N ALA A 64 -1.55 20.03 -9.34
CA ALA A 64 -2.49 20.71 -10.19
C ALA A 64 -1.95 20.88 -11.64
N PRO A 65 -2.79 20.65 -12.65
CA PRO A 65 -4.20 20.29 -12.52
C PRO A 65 -4.40 18.78 -12.27
N ASP A 66 -5.18 18.44 -11.23
CA ASP A 66 -5.38 17.08 -10.72
C ASP A 66 -6.49 16.33 -11.48
N TYR A 67 -6.36 16.25 -12.81
CA TYR A 67 -7.24 15.44 -13.65
C TYR A 67 -6.48 14.27 -14.29
N PRO A 68 -7.15 13.14 -14.54
CA PRO A 68 -6.53 11.98 -15.17
C PRO A 68 -6.01 12.35 -16.57
N ARG A 69 -4.77 11.95 -16.86
CA ARG A 69 -4.16 12.16 -18.18
C ARG A 69 -4.56 11.01 -19.09
N THR A 70 -5.51 11.25 -19.98
CA THR A 70 -5.92 10.28 -21.00
C THR A 70 -4.85 10.17 -22.09
N GLY A 71 -4.63 8.97 -22.61
CA GLY A 71 -3.67 8.71 -23.70
C GLY A 71 -2.20 8.52 -23.26
N LYS A 72 -1.92 8.48 -21.96
CA LYS A 72 -0.63 8.00 -21.45
C LYS A 72 -0.73 6.52 -21.11
N GLU A 73 0.01 5.67 -21.83
CA GLU A 73 0.28 4.30 -21.41
C GLU A 73 1.34 4.36 -20.30
N GLY A 74 1.03 3.79 -19.13
CA GLY A 74 2.02 3.65 -18.07
C GLY A 74 3.23 2.87 -18.61
N LYS A 75 4.40 3.48 -18.57
CA LYS A 75 5.65 2.88 -19.08
C LYS A 75 6.16 1.77 -18.19
#